data_AF-C2EMT7-F1
#
_entry.id   AF-C2EMT7-F1
#
_cell.length_a   1.000
_cell.length_b   1.000
_cell.length_c   1.000
_cell.angle_alpha   90.00
_cell.angle_beta   90.00
_cell.angle_gamma   90.00
#
_symmetry.space_group_name_H-M   'P 1'
#
loop_
_entity.id
_entity.type
_entity.pdbx_description
1 polymer ?
#
loop_
_entity_poly.entity_id
_entity_poly.type
_entity_poly.pdbx_seq_one_letter_code
_entity_poly.pdbx_strand_id
1 'polypeptide(L)'
;MQKKIQLGTSNLKEKIYKKEISKEISFCCILNLKCEDIVNYFKLRKIAPWFIPLDAKMTLENKQGYRQIKYVWYKNSWRYEARFHTKTPKAQLITYPSWRLDRIRPGKGFGPDHASRIEESLVGTKWIKSSIVRYCARQVSHGVANKKQIEIIKKAHFRARLRNY
;
A
#
# COMPACT_ATOMS: atom_id res chain seq x y z
N MET A 1 -12.06 52.75 2.38
CA MET A 1 -11.82 51.55 3.23
C MET A 1 -12.76 50.44 2.77
N GLN A 2 -12.41 49.20 2.41
CA GLN A 2 -11.17 48.42 2.36
C GLN A 2 -11.35 47.41 1.20
N LYS A 3 -10.34 47.22 0.33
CA LYS A 3 -10.28 46.08 -0.60
C LYS A 3 -9.94 44.83 0.22
N LYS A 4 -10.88 43.88 0.36
CA LYS A 4 -10.58 42.53 0.89
C LYS A 4 -9.84 41.74 -0.18
N ILE A 5 -8.53 41.64 -0.03
CA ILE A 5 -7.68 40.77 -0.84
C ILE A 5 -7.87 39.34 -0.30
N GLN A 6 -8.54 38.50 -1.09
CA GLN A 6 -8.70 37.08 -0.82
C GLN A 6 -7.45 36.35 -1.31
N LEU A 7 -6.36 36.38 -0.53
CA LEU A 7 -5.15 35.59 -0.74
C LEU A 7 -4.99 34.64 0.44
N GLY A 8 -4.88 33.32 0.22
CA GLY A 8 -4.23 32.51 1.25
C GLY A 8 -4.33 30.99 1.23
N THR A 9 -5.32 30.35 0.58
CA THR A 9 -5.47 28.89 0.75
C THR A 9 -4.73 28.06 -0.32
N SER A 10 -4.57 28.56 -1.54
CA SER A 10 -3.83 27.88 -2.61
C SER A 10 -2.31 27.89 -2.37
N ASN A 11 -1.78 29.05 -1.97
CA ASN A 11 -0.34 29.28 -1.77
C ASN A 11 0.22 28.49 -0.57
N LEU A 12 -0.58 28.29 0.49
CA LEU A 12 -0.15 27.48 1.64
C LEU A 12 -0.04 25.98 1.29
N LYS A 13 -1.05 25.43 0.59
CA LYS A 13 -1.03 24.02 0.17
C LYS A 13 0.14 23.74 -0.77
N GLU A 14 0.42 24.68 -1.68
CA GLU A 14 1.54 24.57 -2.61
C GLU A 14 2.90 24.69 -1.89
N LYS A 15 3.02 25.58 -0.90
CA LYS A 15 4.23 25.69 -0.06
C LYS A 15 4.46 24.45 0.80
N ILE A 16 3.41 23.87 1.38
CA ILE A 16 3.48 22.61 2.15
C ILE A 16 3.92 21.48 1.23
N TYR A 17 3.30 21.36 0.05
CA TYR A 17 3.65 20.36 -0.96
C TYR A 17 5.11 20.49 -1.41
N LYS A 18 5.59 21.72 -1.69
CA LYS A 18 6.99 21.98 -2.06
C LYS A 18 7.97 21.64 -0.94
N LYS A 19 7.60 21.92 0.33
CA LYS A 19 8.44 21.63 1.51
C LYS A 19 8.49 20.13 1.85
N GLU A 20 7.40 19.40 1.61
CA GLU A 20 7.36 17.93 1.70
C GLU A 20 8.26 17.32 0.62
N ILE A 21 8.09 17.75 -0.64
CA ILE A 21 8.95 17.32 -1.77
C ILE A 21 10.43 17.59 -1.49
N SER A 22 10.80 18.77 -0.97
CA SER A 22 12.21 19.12 -0.74
C SER A 22 12.88 18.23 0.32
N LYS A 23 12.17 17.89 1.39
CA LYS A 23 12.70 16.98 2.43
C LYS A 23 12.91 15.58 1.87
N GLU A 24 12.07 15.17 0.93
CA GLU A 24 12.08 13.83 0.38
C GLU A 24 13.07 13.69 -0.79
N ILE A 25 13.27 14.72 -1.61
CA ILE A 25 14.39 14.78 -2.57
C ILE A 25 15.73 14.59 -1.85
N SER A 26 15.91 15.25 -0.70
CA SER A 26 17.11 15.08 0.12
C SER A 26 17.30 13.65 0.66
N PHE A 27 16.21 12.95 0.98
CA PHE A 27 16.24 11.53 1.35
C PHE A 27 16.48 10.61 0.15
N CYS A 28 16.09 11.03 -1.05
CA CYS A 28 16.22 10.26 -2.29
C CYS A 28 17.60 10.35 -2.94
N CYS A 29 18.36 11.43 -2.75
CA CYS A 29 19.79 11.49 -3.11
C CYS A 29 20.60 10.39 -2.41
N ILE A 30 20.15 9.91 -1.25
CA ILE A 30 20.77 8.81 -0.50
C ILE A 30 20.45 7.44 -1.13
N LEU A 31 19.39 7.33 -1.97
CA LEU A 31 18.84 6.06 -2.46
C LEU A 31 19.03 5.81 -3.98
N ASN A 32 19.72 6.70 -4.71
CA ASN A 32 19.99 6.56 -6.16
C ASN A 32 18.75 6.28 -7.04
N LEU A 33 17.59 6.85 -6.69
CA LEU A 33 16.36 6.76 -7.50
C LEU A 33 16.25 7.96 -8.45
N LYS A 34 15.78 7.74 -9.69
CA LYS A 34 15.52 8.83 -10.65
C LYS A 34 14.34 9.70 -10.18
N CYS A 35 14.43 11.03 -10.35
CA CYS A 35 13.40 11.99 -9.90
C CYS A 35 11.99 11.73 -10.45
N GLU A 36 11.86 11.22 -11.67
CA GLU A 36 10.56 10.93 -12.31
C GLU A 36 9.82 9.77 -11.64
N ASP A 37 10.55 8.77 -11.16
CA ASP A 37 9.97 7.63 -10.43
C ASP A 37 9.39 8.10 -9.09
N ILE A 38 10.02 9.07 -8.44
CA ILE A 38 9.63 9.62 -7.13
C ILE A 38 8.29 10.35 -7.19
N VAL A 39 8.12 11.24 -8.18
CA VAL A 39 6.85 11.98 -8.39
C VAL A 39 5.69 11.01 -8.62
N ASN A 40 5.94 9.90 -9.31
CA ASN A 40 4.96 8.84 -9.51
C ASN A 40 4.66 8.08 -8.20
N TYR A 41 5.65 7.82 -7.34
CA TYR A 41 5.44 7.12 -6.07
C TYR A 41 4.64 7.92 -5.03
N PHE A 42 4.84 9.24 -4.96
CA PHE A 42 3.99 10.09 -4.12
C PHE A 42 2.55 10.12 -4.57
N LYS A 43 2.32 10.19 -5.89
CA LYS A 43 0.98 10.06 -6.48
C LYS A 43 0.37 8.70 -6.14
N LEU A 44 1.15 7.62 -6.18
CA LEU A 44 0.68 6.28 -5.80
C LEU A 44 0.23 6.20 -4.34
N ARG A 45 1.01 6.73 -3.39
CA ARG A 45 0.59 6.81 -1.98
C ARG A 45 -0.78 7.48 -1.82
N LYS A 46 -1.04 8.56 -2.55
CA LYS A 46 -2.29 9.33 -2.47
C LYS A 46 -3.51 8.62 -3.07
N ILE A 47 -3.32 7.65 -3.95
CA ILE A 47 -4.42 6.88 -4.54
C ILE A 47 -4.66 5.53 -3.84
N ALA A 48 -3.93 5.25 -2.76
CA ALA A 48 -4.21 4.09 -1.94
C ALA A 48 -5.63 4.19 -1.35
N PRO A 49 -6.37 3.07 -1.24
CA PRO A 49 -7.72 3.09 -0.66
C PRO A 49 -7.77 3.44 0.84
N TRP A 50 -6.61 3.57 1.48
CA TRP A 50 -6.43 3.89 2.89
C TRP A 50 -5.28 4.88 3.05
N PHE A 51 -5.26 5.57 4.19
CA PHE A 51 -4.17 6.45 4.56
C PHE A 51 -2.87 5.64 4.80
N ILE A 52 -1.79 6.07 4.15
CA ILE A 52 -0.43 5.59 4.39
C ILE A 52 0.33 6.78 5.00
N PRO A 53 0.90 6.64 6.20
CA PRO A 53 1.54 7.77 6.87
C PRO A 53 2.83 8.18 6.15
N LEU A 54 3.23 9.44 6.32
CA LEU A 54 4.36 10.02 5.58
C LEU A 54 5.69 9.34 5.92
N ASP A 55 5.85 8.94 7.18
CA ASP A 55 6.99 8.22 7.73
C ASP A 55 7.00 6.72 7.39
N ALA A 56 6.00 6.22 6.65
CA ALA A 56 5.99 4.83 6.21
C ALA A 56 7.22 4.55 5.32
N LYS A 57 8.02 3.56 5.72
CA LYS A 57 9.18 3.11 4.95
C LYS A 57 8.71 2.55 3.61
N MET A 58 9.15 3.19 2.53
CA MET A 58 8.88 2.75 1.17
C MET A 58 10.00 1.83 0.66
N THR A 59 9.64 0.81 -0.11
CA THR A 59 10.59 -0.02 -0.85
C THR A 59 10.02 -0.33 -2.23
N LEU A 60 10.80 -0.08 -3.28
CA LEU A 60 10.51 -0.50 -4.64
C LEU A 60 11.13 -1.87 -4.89
N GLU A 61 10.34 -2.79 -5.44
CA GLU A 61 10.77 -4.14 -5.74
C GLU A 61 10.44 -4.46 -7.21
N ASN A 62 11.47 -4.73 -8.01
CA ASN A 62 11.30 -5.33 -9.33
C ASN A 62 11.20 -6.84 -9.16
N LYS A 63 10.03 -7.40 -9.44
CA LYS A 63 9.78 -8.84 -9.40
C LYS A 63 9.84 -9.41 -10.82
N GLN A 64 9.84 -10.73 -10.94
CA GLN A 64 9.82 -11.42 -12.23
C GLN A 64 8.54 -11.05 -13.01
N GLY A 65 8.66 -10.07 -13.91
CA GLY A 65 7.60 -9.60 -14.79
C GLY A 65 6.56 -8.64 -14.17
N TYR A 66 6.79 -8.09 -12.97
CA TYR A 66 5.93 -7.02 -12.41
C TYR A 66 6.69 -6.12 -11.44
N ARG A 67 6.18 -4.91 -11.23
CA ARG A 67 6.70 -3.97 -10.22
C ARG A 67 5.82 -4.00 -8.99
N GLN A 68 6.44 -3.94 -7.82
CA GLN A 68 5.77 -3.81 -6.54
C GLN A 68 6.36 -2.65 -5.74
N ILE A 69 5.50 -1.87 -5.10
CA ILE A 69 5.89 -0.88 -4.10
C ILE A 69 5.28 -1.32 -2.78
N LYS A 70 6.12 -1.34 -1.74
CA LYS A 70 5.72 -1.71 -0.38
C LYS A 70 5.92 -0.52 0.55
N TYR A 71 4.90 -0.20 1.31
CA TYR A 71 4.95 0.78 2.41
C TYR A 71 4.77 0.04 3.73
N VAL A 72 5.66 0.30 4.68
CA VAL A 72 5.64 -0.33 6.01
C VAL A 72 5.60 0.74 7.08
N TRP A 73 4.67 0.62 8.01
CA TRP A 73 4.58 1.48 9.19
C TRP A 73 4.06 0.71 10.40
N TYR A 74 4.18 1.30 11.59
CA TYR A 74 3.72 0.70 12.83
C TYR A 74 2.64 1.57 13.47
N LYS A 75 1.59 0.95 14.01
CA LYS A 75 0.53 1.63 14.77
C LYS A 75 -0.12 0.66 15.74
N ASN A 76 -0.27 1.04 17.00
CA ASN A 76 -0.96 0.26 18.05
C ASN A 76 -0.47 -1.21 18.14
N SER A 77 0.85 -1.41 18.20
CA SER A 77 1.51 -2.74 18.20
C SER A 77 1.35 -3.58 16.93
N TRP A 78 0.73 -3.05 15.88
CA TRP A 78 0.66 -3.69 14.57
C TRP A 78 1.69 -3.09 13.64
N ARG A 79 2.31 -3.97 12.85
CA ARG A 79 3.08 -3.61 11.67
C ARG A 79 2.18 -3.73 10.44
N TYR A 80 1.93 -2.63 9.75
CA TYR A 80 1.14 -2.59 8.53
C TYR A 80 2.04 -2.68 7.31
N GLU A 81 1.55 -3.38 6.28
CA GLU A 81 2.19 -3.45 4.97
C GLU A 81 1.15 -3.16 3.87
N ALA A 82 1.24 -1.99 3.25
CA ALA A 82 0.50 -1.70 2.04
C ALA A 82 1.38 -2.05 0.84
N ARG A 83 0.87 -2.89 -0.07
CA ARG A 83 1.57 -3.25 -1.30
C ARG A 83 0.74 -2.84 -2.50
N PHE A 84 1.31 -1.99 -3.34
CA PHE A 84 0.84 -1.77 -4.70
C PHE A 84 1.64 -2.68 -5.63
N HIS A 85 0.97 -3.31 -6.58
CA HIS A 85 1.68 -4.00 -7.66
C HIS A 85 0.97 -3.81 -8.99
N THR A 86 1.74 -3.81 -10.08
CA THR A 86 1.21 -3.94 -11.43
C THR A 86 0.61 -5.33 -11.62
N LYS A 87 -0.08 -5.56 -12.74
CA LYS A 87 -0.56 -6.90 -13.11
C LYS A 87 0.60 -7.91 -13.00
N THR A 88 0.40 -8.97 -12.23
CA THR A 88 1.34 -10.09 -12.14
C THR A 88 1.27 -10.92 -13.43
N PRO A 89 2.40 -11.42 -13.97
CA PRO A 89 2.38 -12.33 -15.10
C PRO A 89 1.46 -13.53 -14.83
N LYS A 90 0.72 -13.97 -15.84
CA LYS A 90 -0.19 -15.12 -15.78
C LYS A 90 -1.37 -14.98 -14.80
N ALA A 91 -1.56 -13.83 -14.15
CA ALA A 91 -2.73 -13.59 -13.33
C ALA A 91 -3.99 -13.52 -14.20
N GLN A 92 -4.90 -14.48 -14.01
CA GLN A 92 -6.17 -14.56 -14.73
C GLN A 92 -7.30 -13.79 -14.03
N LEU A 93 -7.28 -13.74 -12.69
CA LEU A 93 -8.35 -13.13 -11.91
C LEU A 93 -8.16 -11.63 -11.70
N ILE A 94 -6.98 -11.22 -11.21
CA ILE A 94 -6.64 -9.82 -10.94
C ILE A 94 -5.71 -9.35 -12.07
N THR A 95 -6.32 -8.88 -13.15
CA THR A 95 -5.63 -8.49 -14.40
C THR A 95 -5.24 -7.00 -14.44
N TYR A 96 -5.36 -6.30 -13.32
CA TYR A 96 -5.18 -4.85 -13.20
C TYR A 96 -4.22 -4.50 -12.04
N PRO A 97 -3.60 -3.30 -12.06
CA PRO A 97 -2.83 -2.82 -10.92
C PRO A 97 -3.70 -2.70 -9.67
N SER A 98 -3.21 -3.21 -8.55
CA SER A 98 -4.02 -3.31 -7.33
C SER A 98 -3.23 -3.10 -6.06
N TRP A 99 -3.95 -2.74 -5.02
CA TRP A 99 -3.48 -2.59 -3.66
C TRP A 99 -3.91 -3.77 -2.80
N ARG A 100 -3.02 -4.16 -1.88
CA ARG A 100 -3.29 -5.06 -0.76
C ARG A 100 -2.80 -4.41 0.52
N LEU A 101 -3.54 -4.61 1.61
CA LEU A 101 -3.13 -4.22 2.96
C LEU A 101 -3.05 -5.44 3.85
N ASP A 102 -1.89 -5.65 4.46
CA ASP A 102 -1.71 -6.63 5.51
C ASP A 102 -1.35 -5.93 6.83
N ARG A 103 -1.65 -6.58 7.96
CA ARG A 103 -1.16 -6.20 9.28
C ARG A 103 -0.64 -7.40 10.04
N ILE A 104 0.43 -7.20 10.78
CA ILE A 104 1.15 -8.21 11.52
C ILE A 104 1.29 -7.75 12.97
N ARG A 105 0.81 -8.57 13.91
CA ARG A 105 1.17 -8.44 15.32
C ARG A 105 2.27 -9.47 15.59
N PRO A 106 3.47 -9.05 15.99
CA PRO A 106 4.51 -10.01 16.33
C PRO A 106 4.04 -10.88 17.48
N GLY A 107 4.44 -12.16 17.45
CA GLY A 107 4.25 -13.02 18.60
C GLY A 107 5.22 -12.63 19.71
N LYS A 108 4.90 -13.05 20.93
CA LYS A 108 5.84 -13.12 22.05
C LYS A 108 6.26 -14.59 22.19
N GLY A 109 7.56 -14.82 22.34
CA GLY A 109 8.15 -16.16 22.49
C GLY A 109 7.76 -16.81 23.81
N PHE A 110 8.59 -17.75 24.29
CA PHE A 110 8.34 -18.47 25.53
C PHE A 110 8.21 -17.55 26.75
N GLY A 111 7.41 -17.98 27.74
CA GLY A 111 7.20 -17.29 29.01
C GLY A 111 5.71 -17.09 29.36
N PRO A 112 5.42 -16.50 30.53
CA PRO A 112 4.04 -16.27 31.00
C PRO A 112 3.20 -15.44 30.02
N ASP A 113 3.83 -14.51 29.31
CA ASP A 113 3.19 -13.61 28.33
C ASP A 113 3.28 -14.12 26.88
N HIS A 114 3.48 -15.42 26.65
CA HIS A 114 3.59 -15.96 25.30
C HIS A 114 2.35 -15.61 24.45
N ALA A 115 2.58 -15.27 23.18
CA ALA A 115 1.51 -14.90 22.28
C ALA A 115 1.86 -15.32 20.86
N SER A 116 0.96 -16.00 20.16
CA SER A 116 1.19 -16.36 18.77
C SER A 116 1.24 -15.12 17.88
N ARG A 117 2.09 -15.16 16.84
CA ARG A 117 2.09 -14.17 15.77
C ARG A 117 0.73 -14.16 15.07
N ILE A 118 0.16 -12.97 14.88
CA ILE A 118 -1.08 -12.79 14.13
C ILE A 118 -0.75 -12.05 12.83
N GLU A 119 -1.26 -12.57 11.71
CA GLU A 119 -1.09 -11.95 10.40
C GLU A 119 -2.42 -11.96 9.65
N GLU A 120 -2.85 -10.78 9.22
CA GLU A 120 -4.16 -10.57 8.62
C GLU A 120 -4.05 -9.70 7.36
N SER A 121 -4.94 -9.98 6.40
CA SER A 121 -5.15 -9.19 5.19
C SER A 121 -6.50 -8.49 5.28
N LEU A 122 -6.56 -7.25 4.79
CA LEU A 122 -7.82 -6.56 4.61
C LEU A 122 -8.55 -7.15 3.38
N VAL A 123 -9.77 -7.62 3.60
CA VAL A 123 -10.66 -8.19 2.59
C VAL A 123 -11.98 -7.43 2.63
N GLY A 124 -12.18 -6.53 1.67
CA GLY A 124 -13.26 -5.55 1.73
C GLY A 124 -13.08 -4.64 2.95
N THR A 125 -13.94 -4.76 3.95
CA THR A 125 -13.87 -3.99 5.20
C THR A 125 -13.41 -4.79 6.40
N LYS A 126 -13.09 -6.09 6.23
CA LYS A 126 -12.79 -7.01 7.33
C LYS A 126 -11.35 -7.48 7.28
N TRP A 127 -10.75 -7.66 8.46
CA TRP A 127 -9.46 -8.32 8.60
C TRP A 127 -9.66 -9.83 8.66
N ILE A 128 -8.95 -10.57 7.81
CA ILE A 128 -9.01 -12.04 7.74
C ILE A 128 -7.58 -12.58 7.83
N LYS A 129 -7.37 -13.72 8.50
CA LYS A 129 -6.07 -14.38 8.57
C LYS A 129 -5.42 -14.50 7.19
N SER A 130 -4.19 -14.02 7.04
CA SER A 130 -3.47 -14.01 5.77
C SER A 130 -3.21 -15.41 5.21
N SER A 131 -3.21 -16.45 6.05
CA SER A 131 -3.16 -17.85 5.63
C SER A 131 -4.36 -18.24 4.77
N ILE A 132 -5.57 -17.77 5.11
CA ILE A 132 -6.79 -18.03 4.33
C ILE A 132 -6.69 -17.37 2.97
N VAL A 133 -6.26 -16.09 2.91
CA VAL A 133 -6.08 -15.38 1.64
C VAL A 133 -5.01 -16.05 0.77
N ARG A 134 -3.87 -16.46 1.35
CA ARG A 134 -2.83 -17.22 0.64
C ARG A 134 -3.34 -18.55 0.09
N TYR A 135 -4.13 -19.28 0.88
CA TYR A 135 -4.76 -20.52 0.42
C TYR A 135 -5.71 -20.26 -0.75
N CYS A 136 -6.60 -19.27 -0.66
CA CYS A 136 -7.52 -18.91 -1.75
C CYS A 136 -6.76 -18.51 -3.02
N ALA A 137 -5.66 -17.76 -2.90
CA ALA A 137 -4.85 -17.32 -4.04
C ALA A 137 -4.24 -18.53 -4.76
N ARG A 138 -3.80 -19.55 -4.01
CA ARG A 138 -3.28 -20.80 -4.56
C ARG A 138 -4.36 -21.58 -5.32
N GLN A 139 -5.57 -21.70 -4.76
CA GLN A 139 -6.68 -22.36 -5.44
C GLN A 139 -7.04 -21.64 -6.75
N VAL A 140 -7.00 -20.30 -6.76
CA VAL A 140 -7.23 -19.50 -7.97
C VAL A 140 -6.14 -19.76 -9.01
N SER A 141 -4.87 -19.78 -8.60
CA SER A 141 -3.76 -20.06 -9.54
C SER A 141 -3.81 -21.48 -10.13
N HIS A 142 -4.42 -22.43 -9.42
CA HIS A 142 -4.60 -23.80 -9.90
C HIS A 142 -5.90 -24.00 -10.70
N GLY A 143 -6.75 -22.97 -10.82
CA GLY A 143 -8.02 -23.07 -11.54
C GLY A 143 -9.12 -23.89 -10.85
N VAL A 144 -8.94 -24.25 -9.57
CA VAL A 144 -9.88 -25.09 -8.79
C VAL A 144 -10.64 -24.30 -7.71
N ALA A 145 -10.49 -22.97 -7.68
CA ALA A 145 -11.12 -22.15 -6.65
C ALA A 145 -12.64 -22.11 -6.78
N ASN A 146 -13.33 -22.27 -5.65
CA ASN A 146 -14.77 -22.06 -5.57
C ASN A 146 -15.14 -20.57 -5.52
N LYS A 147 -16.44 -20.26 -5.67
CA LYS A 147 -16.97 -18.88 -5.70
C LYS A 147 -16.54 -18.03 -4.49
N LYS A 148 -16.57 -18.61 -3.28
CA LYS A 148 -16.19 -17.91 -2.04
C LYS A 148 -14.71 -17.57 -2.01
N GLN A 149 -13.85 -18.49 -2.46
CA GLN A 149 -12.40 -18.26 -2.54
C GLN A 149 -12.06 -17.18 -3.57
N ILE A 150 -12.73 -17.20 -4.73
CA ILE A 150 -12.61 -16.15 -5.75
C ILE A 150 -13.01 -14.78 -5.18
N GLU A 151 -14.12 -14.73 -4.44
CA GLU A 151 -14.61 -13.50 -3.84
C GLU A 151 -13.65 -12.93 -2.79
N ILE A 152 -13.06 -13.79 -1.95
CA ILE A 152 -12.01 -13.39 -1.00
C ILE A 152 -10.85 -12.72 -1.74
N ILE A 153 -10.38 -13.31 -2.85
CA ILE A 153 -9.27 -12.73 -3.61
C ILE A 153 -9.65 -11.41 -4.28
N LYS A 154 -10.84 -11.30 -4.87
CA LYS A 154 -11.32 -10.03 -5.44
C LYS A 154 -11.39 -8.93 -4.39
N LYS A 155 -11.92 -9.23 -3.21
CA LYS A 155 -12.08 -8.27 -2.10
C LYS A 155 -10.75 -7.95 -1.40
N ALA A 156 -9.73 -8.81 -1.51
CA ALA A 156 -8.39 -8.55 -1.01
C ALA A 156 -7.54 -7.64 -1.93
N HIS A 157 -7.93 -7.51 -3.21
CA HIS A 157 -7.20 -6.74 -4.23
C HIS A 157 -8.01 -5.51 -4.68
N PHE A 158 -7.71 -4.39 -4.05
CA PHE A 158 -8.38 -3.13 -4.33
C PHE A 158 -7.80 -2.53 -5.62
N ARG A 159 -8.63 -2.36 -6.64
CA ARG A 159 -8.18 -1.76 -7.91
C ARG A 159 -7.58 -0.38 -7.68
N ALA A 160 -6.36 -0.16 -8.15
CA ALA A 160 -5.77 1.17 -8.14
C ALA A 160 -6.51 2.06 -9.15
N ARG A 161 -7.13 3.13 -8.67
CA ARG A 161 -7.71 4.16 -9.53
C ARG A 161 -6.61 5.17 -9.85
N LEU A 162 -5.88 4.91 -10.93
CA LEU A 162 -5.05 5.95 -11.55
C LEU A 162 -6.04 6.99 -12.10
N ARG A 163 -6.32 8.03 -11.31
CA ARG A 163 -6.99 9.21 -11.86
C ARG A 163 -5.98 9.84 -12.81
N ASN A 164 -6.31 9.86 -14.09
CA ASN A 164 -5.67 10.77 -15.05
C ASN A 164 -5.91 12.18 -14.49
N TYR A 165 -4.86 12.82 -14.00
CA TYR A 165 -4.84 14.24 -13.67
C TYR A 165 -4.12 14.95 -14.81
#